data_AF-A0A1A2N2X8-F1
#
_entry.id   AF-A0A1A2N2X8-F1
#
_cell.length_a   1.000
_cell.length_b   1.000
_cell.length_c   1.000
_cell.angle_alpha   90.00
_cell.angle_beta   90.00
_cell.angle_gamma   90.00
#
_symmetry.space_group_name_H-M   'P 1'
#
loop_
_entity.id
_entity.type
_entity.pdbx_description
1 polymer ?
#
loop_
_entity_poly.entity_id
_entity_poly.type
_entity_poly.pdbx_seq_one_letter_code
_entity_poly.pdbx_strand_id
1 'polypeptide(L)'
;MDVAIVGKFLSTLPEDDDHPYRTGPWRPQTTEWDADDLTAVEGEIPRDLDGIYLRNTENPLHPALKTYHPFDGDGMLHMVGFRDGKVFYRNRFVRTDGFLAENEAGETLWPGLAEPVQLAKCEQGWGARTRMKDASSTDVIVHRGVALTSFYQCGDLYRVNPYSGETLGKSTWNGRFPTDWGVSAHPKVDAKAGELLFFNYSKRDPYMRYGVVDQNNDLVHYVDVQLPGPRLPHDMAFTENYVILTDFPLFWDPALLEHDVHVPRFYPEIPSRFAILPRRGGPADIRWFEADPTFVLHFVNAYEDGDEIVLDGFFEENPSPADTGGSKWDKLFRFLALDRLQSRLHRWRFNLTTGAVREQRLSDSVTEFGAINPDYAAGNYRYAYAATGKPGWFLFDGLVKHDLDTGSPFGDGVYGSETAMAPRVGATGEDDGYLVTLTTDVNTDASYCVVVDAGRLADGPVCKLQLPERISSGTHSTWAPGERLRHWDTAESATAAVGL
;
A
#
# COMPACT_ATOMS: atom_id res chain seq x y z
N MET A 1 28.33 10.34 4.67
CA MET A 1 26.93 10.72 4.83
C MET A 1 26.82 12.22 4.84
N ASP A 2 26.34 12.77 3.74
CA ASP A 2 26.06 14.20 3.58
C ASP A 2 24.57 14.40 3.78
N VAL A 3 24.17 15.21 4.77
CA VAL A 3 22.77 15.33 5.20
C VAL A 3 22.33 16.79 5.17
N ALA A 4 21.19 17.06 4.55
CA ALA A 4 20.57 18.37 4.47
C ALA A 4 19.10 18.31 4.87
N ILE A 5 18.64 19.33 5.60
CA ILE A 5 17.21 19.58 5.81
C ILE A 5 16.73 20.43 4.65
N VAL A 6 15.69 19.96 3.96
CA VAL A 6 15.12 20.61 2.77
C VAL A 6 13.69 21.08 2.97
N GLY A 7 13.05 20.69 4.07
CA GLY A 7 11.72 21.15 4.47
C GLY A 7 11.49 21.00 5.97
N LYS A 8 10.72 21.93 6.54
CA LYS A 8 10.19 21.84 7.91
C LYS A 8 8.73 22.30 7.92
N PHE A 9 7.87 21.53 8.58
CA PHE A 9 6.44 21.78 8.64
C PHE A 9 6.02 22.08 10.08
N LEU A 10 5.08 23.00 10.24
CA LEU A 10 4.48 23.25 11.53
C LEU A 10 3.51 22.10 11.84
N SER A 11 3.70 21.44 12.97
CA SER A 11 2.69 20.57 13.54
C SER A 11 1.85 21.36 14.53
N THR A 12 0.54 21.14 14.49
CA THR A 12 -0.43 21.65 15.47
C THR A 12 -0.98 20.55 16.35
N LEU A 13 -0.38 19.36 16.28
CA LEU A 13 -0.67 18.28 17.22
C LEU A 13 -0.33 18.70 18.65
N PRO A 14 -1.08 18.21 19.66
CA PRO A 14 -0.76 18.48 21.06
C PRO A 14 0.66 18.01 21.42
N GLU A 15 1.39 18.81 22.20
CA GLU A 15 2.72 18.40 22.69
C GLU A 15 2.65 17.14 23.58
N ASP A 16 1.57 17.02 24.36
CA ASP A 16 1.29 15.89 25.27
C ASP A 16 0.31 14.88 24.66
N ASP A 17 0.43 14.57 23.36
CA ASP A 17 -0.43 13.58 22.71
C ASP A 17 -0.21 12.18 23.31
N ASP A 18 -1.31 11.44 23.54
CA ASP A 18 -1.30 10.06 24.08
C ASP A 18 -1.88 9.04 23.09
N HIS A 19 -2.20 9.46 21.87
CA HIS A 19 -2.79 8.60 20.87
C HIS A 19 -1.75 7.58 20.35
N PRO A 20 -2.02 6.27 20.37
CA PRO A 20 -1.03 5.24 20.01
C PRO A 20 -0.56 5.34 18.56
N TYR A 21 -1.42 5.90 17.68
CA TYR A 21 -1.10 6.17 16.27
C TYR A 21 -0.60 7.60 16.00
N ARG A 22 -0.17 8.35 17.03
CA ARG A 22 0.56 9.62 16.90
C ARG A 22 1.73 9.72 17.89
N THR A 23 2.07 8.60 18.53
CA THR A 23 3.12 8.48 19.56
C THR A 23 3.86 7.17 19.35
N GLY A 24 4.96 6.99 20.09
CA GLY A 24 5.77 5.77 19.97
C GLY A 24 6.13 5.49 18.51
N PRO A 25 5.90 4.29 17.96
CA PRO A 25 6.26 3.93 16.58
C PRO A 25 5.55 4.76 15.51
N TRP A 26 4.41 5.37 15.82
CA TRP A 26 3.63 6.23 14.91
C TRP A 26 3.83 7.72 15.17
N ARG A 27 4.92 8.11 15.86
CA ARG A 27 5.22 9.53 16.09
C ARG A 27 5.43 10.23 14.73
N PRO A 28 4.63 11.27 14.41
CA PRO A 28 4.74 11.95 13.13
C PRO A 28 6.05 12.70 12.96
N GLN A 29 6.50 12.84 11.70
CA GLN A 29 7.66 13.65 11.34
C GLN A 29 7.25 15.02 10.81
N THR A 30 8.09 16.01 11.06
CA THR A 30 7.90 17.39 10.58
C THR A 30 9.05 17.88 9.71
N THR A 31 10.06 17.04 9.47
CA THR A 31 11.27 17.41 8.73
C THR A 31 11.42 16.57 7.47
N GLU A 32 11.79 17.22 6.36
CA GLU A 32 12.18 16.59 5.11
C GLU A 32 13.69 16.66 4.95
N TRP A 33 14.27 15.54 4.53
CA TRP A 33 15.70 15.30 4.48
C TRP A 33 16.17 14.88 3.10
N ASP A 34 17.37 15.35 2.78
CA ASP A 34 18.25 14.75 1.79
C ASP A 34 19.44 14.16 2.50
N ALA A 35 19.73 12.88 2.25
CA ALA A 35 20.89 12.22 2.78
C ALA A 35 21.57 11.37 1.71
N ASP A 36 22.82 11.70 1.40
CA ASP A 36 23.64 11.00 0.41
C ASP A 36 24.78 10.25 1.09
N ASP A 37 25.33 9.26 0.40
CA ASP A 37 26.40 8.40 0.88
C ASP A 37 26.11 7.84 2.28
N LEU A 38 24.93 7.22 2.43
CA LEU A 38 24.57 6.45 3.62
C LEU A 38 25.58 5.31 3.78
N THR A 39 26.07 5.13 5.00
CA THR A 39 27.00 4.06 5.34
C THR A 39 26.30 2.98 6.14
N ALA A 40 26.59 1.72 5.84
CA ALA A 40 26.09 0.61 6.64
C ALA A 40 26.67 0.68 8.05
N VAL A 41 25.80 0.60 9.07
CA VAL A 41 26.19 0.45 10.47
C VAL A 41 26.43 -1.01 10.84
N GLU A 42 25.92 -1.92 10.00
CA GLU A 42 26.10 -3.37 10.08
C GLU A 42 26.10 -3.94 8.66
N GLY A 43 26.96 -4.92 8.39
CA GLY A 43 27.05 -5.60 7.10
C GLY A 43 27.69 -4.77 5.97
N GLU A 44 27.45 -5.16 4.73
CA GLU A 44 28.00 -4.52 3.52
C GLU A 44 26.89 -4.23 2.50
N ILE A 45 26.87 -3.02 1.95
CA ILE A 45 25.89 -2.61 0.95
C ILE A 45 26.13 -3.44 -0.32
N PRO A 46 25.16 -4.23 -0.80
CA PRO A 46 25.37 -5.02 -1.99
C PRO A 46 25.55 -4.16 -3.23
N ARG A 47 26.53 -4.53 -4.06
CA ARG A 47 26.84 -3.81 -5.32
C ARG A 47 25.89 -4.18 -6.45
N ASP A 48 25.16 -5.27 -6.31
CA ASP A 48 24.23 -5.84 -7.27
C ASP A 48 22.75 -5.60 -6.89
N LEU A 49 22.52 -4.70 -5.92
CA LEU A 49 21.21 -4.13 -5.62
C LEU A 49 21.10 -2.78 -6.33
N ASP A 50 20.22 -2.70 -7.32
CA ASP A 50 20.13 -1.55 -8.24
C ASP A 50 18.67 -1.10 -8.44
N GLY A 51 18.32 0.03 -7.82
CA GLY A 51 16.97 0.59 -7.89
C GLY A 51 16.60 1.42 -6.66
N ILE A 52 15.31 1.69 -6.50
CA ILE A 52 14.77 2.53 -5.43
C ILE A 52 13.64 1.80 -4.72
N TYR A 53 13.75 1.72 -3.39
CA TYR A 53 12.65 1.36 -2.51
C TYR A 53 11.85 2.63 -2.18
N LEU A 54 10.55 2.63 -2.44
CA LEU A 54 9.63 3.70 -2.06
C LEU A 54 8.60 3.16 -1.08
N ARG A 55 8.34 3.90 0.00
CA ARG A 55 7.31 3.57 0.99
C ARG A 55 6.44 4.77 1.32
N ASN A 56 5.13 4.57 1.34
CA ASN A 56 4.14 5.57 1.75
C ASN A 56 3.76 5.43 3.23
N THR A 57 3.30 6.54 3.81
CA THR A 57 3.09 6.68 5.25
C THR A 57 1.98 7.66 5.52
N GLU A 58 1.14 7.35 6.49
CA GLU A 58 0.16 8.28 7.03
C GLU A 58 0.78 9.10 8.17
N ASN A 59 1.10 10.36 7.88
CA ASN A 59 1.88 11.24 8.74
C ASN A 59 1.13 12.56 9.02
N PRO A 60 0.30 12.64 10.08
CA PRO A 60 -0.52 13.82 10.34
C PRO A 60 0.29 15.03 10.87
N LEU A 61 -0.04 16.23 10.41
CA LEU A 61 0.44 17.50 10.98
C LEU A 61 -0.59 18.23 11.86
N HIS A 62 -1.87 17.90 11.68
CA HIS A 62 -2.98 18.54 12.39
C HIS A 62 -3.82 17.50 13.15
N PRO A 63 -4.45 17.88 14.27
CA PRO A 63 -5.34 16.97 15.01
C PRO A 63 -6.61 16.68 14.21
N ALA A 64 -7.22 15.51 14.37
CA ALA A 64 -8.57 15.28 13.85
C ALA A 64 -9.58 16.26 14.46
N LEU A 65 -10.72 16.47 13.79
CA LEU A 65 -11.76 17.37 14.29
C LEU A 65 -12.33 16.92 15.65
N LYS A 66 -12.35 15.61 15.89
CA LYS A 66 -12.83 14.91 17.10
C LYS A 66 -12.11 13.59 17.36
N THR A 67 -12.05 12.68 16.39
CA THR A 67 -11.55 11.31 16.55
C THR A 67 -10.66 10.94 15.38
N TYR A 68 -9.40 10.67 15.68
CA TYR A 68 -8.40 10.35 14.68
C TYR A 68 -8.35 8.86 14.38
N HIS A 69 -8.24 8.53 13.10
CA HIS A 69 -7.90 7.22 12.59
C HIS A 69 -6.46 7.26 12.03
N PRO A 70 -5.63 6.20 12.18
CA PRO A 70 -4.26 6.20 11.63
C PRO A 70 -4.21 6.55 10.14
N PHE A 71 -5.19 6.07 9.36
CA PHE A 71 -5.26 6.32 7.92
C PHE A 71 -5.71 7.74 7.52
N ASP A 72 -5.91 8.65 8.46
CA ASP A 72 -6.23 10.07 8.18
C ASP A 72 -4.97 10.92 7.96
N GLY A 73 -3.79 10.38 8.27
CA GLY A 73 -2.51 11.11 8.15
C GLY A 73 -2.14 11.43 6.72
N ASP A 74 -1.48 12.57 6.52
CA ASP A 74 -1.01 13.04 5.21
C ASP A 74 0.07 12.11 4.64
N GLY A 75 0.05 11.87 3.33
CA GLY A 75 1.04 11.01 2.68
C GLY A 75 2.46 11.57 2.84
N MET A 76 3.36 10.80 3.45
CA MET A 76 4.81 11.05 3.42
C MET A 76 5.53 9.86 2.80
N LEU A 77 6.21 10.13 1.69
CA LEU A 77 7.04 9.16 1.00
C LEU A 77 8.44 9.12 1.60
N HIS A 78 8.96 7.91 1.73
CA HIS A 78 10.35 7.60 2.03
C HIS A 78 10.96 6.87 0.84
N MET A 79 12.12 7.33 0.37
CA MET A 79 12.85 6.73 -0.75
C MET A 79 14.25 6.34 -0.32
N VAL A 80 14.68 5.12 -0.64
CA VAL A 80 16.06 4.65 -0.47
C VAL A 80 16.55 4.10 -1.81
N GLY A 81 17.52 4.79 -2.42
CA GLY A 81 18.08 4.40 -3.71
C GLY A 81 19.43 3.69 -3.56
N PHE A 82 19.65 2.62 -4.32
CA PHE A 82 20.85 1.78 -4.29
C PHE A 82 21.48 1.69 -5.67
N ARG A 83 22.79 1.92 -5.77
CA ARG A 83 23.55 1.68 -7.00
C ARG A 83 25.03 1.58 -6.72
N ASP A 84 25.70 0.58 -7.27
CA ASP A 84 27.16 0.38 -7.17
C ASP A 84 27.70 0.43 -5.72
N GLY A 85 26.91 -0.05 -4.75
CA GLY A 85 27.25 0.00 -3.33
C GLY A 85 27.12 1.38 -2.67
N LYS A 86 26.54 2.37 -3.36
CA LYS A 86 26.16 3.67 -2.81
C LYS A 86 24.67 3.74 -2.53
N VAL A 87 24.31 4.50 -1.49
CA VAL A 87 22.94 4.63 -1.04
C VAL A 87 22.60 6.09 -0.73
N PHE A 88 21.41 6.51 -1.14
CA PHE A 88 20.80 7.76 -0.70
C PHE A 88 19.48 7.50 0.01
N TYR A 89 19.06 8.45 0.84
CA TYR A 89 17.72 8.52 1.43
C TYR A 89 17.08 9.88 1.17
N ARG A 90 15.77 9.88 0.93
CA ARG A 90 14.92 11.07 0.83
C ARG A 90 13.62 10.83 1.59
N ASN A 91 13.01 11.88 2.14
CA ASN A 91 11.59 11.87 2.49
C ASN A 91 10.90 13.18 2.10
N ARG A 92 9.65 13.07 1.65
CA ARG A 92 8.81 14.20 1.23
C ARG A 92 7.36 13.95 1.56
N PHE A 93 6.66 14.97 2.06
CA PHE A 93 5.21 14.97 2.02
C PHE A 93 4.72 15.05 0.58
N VAL A 94 3.69 14.28 0.27
CA VAL A 94 2.94 14.41 -0.98
C VAL A 94 2.17 15.73 -0.89
N ARG A 95 2.40 16.64 -1.85
CA ARG A 95 1.73 17.95 -1.89
C ARG A 95 0.30 17.82 -2.41
N THR A 96 -0.57 17.16 -1.65
CA THR A 96 -1.99 17.06 -1.98
C THR A 96 -2.68 18.40 -1.78
N ASP A 97 -3.81 18.58 -2.47
CA ASP A 97 -4.59 19.82 -2.37
C ASP A 97 -5.10 20.00 -0.93
N GLY A 98 -5.50 18.90 -0.29
CA GLY A 98 -5.92 18.88 1.10
C GLY A 98 -4.78 19.20 2.08
N PHE A 99 -3.60 18.60 1.89
CA PHE A 99 -2.41 18.91 2.69
C PHE A 99 -2.02 20.38 2.58
N LEU A 100 -2.02 20.95 1.37
CA LEU A 100 -1.69 22.36 1.16
C LEU A 100 -2.71 23.28 1.83
N ALA A 101 -4.01 22.97 1.72
CA ALA A 101 -5.07 23.76 2.31
C ALA A 101 -5.07 23.74 3.85
N GLU A 102 -4.86 22.58 4.48
CA GLU A 102 -4.78 22.49 5.95
C GLU A 102 -3.54 23.19 6.51
N ASN A 103 -2.40 23.09 5.82
CA ASN A 103 -1.20 23.83 6.20
C ASN A 103 -1.37 25.34 6.05
N GLU A 104 -2.05 25.82 5.01
CA GLU A 104 -2.36 27.24 4.85
C GLU A 104 -3.32 27.72 5.94
N ALA A 105 -4.34 26.92 6.29
CA ALA A 105 -5.28 27.23 7.35
C ALA A 105 -4.66 27.12 8.77
N GLY A 106 -3.60 26.32 8.92
CA GLY A 106 -3.01 25.97 10.21
C GLY A 106 -3.91 25.05 11.04
N GLU A 107 -4.87 24.37 10.43
CA GLU A 107 -5.82 23.47 11.11
C GLU A 107 -6.47 22.48 10.15
N THR A 108 -7.04 21.41 10.72
CA THR A 108 -7.84 20.42 9.99
C THR A 108 -9.13 21.03 9.44
N LEU A 109 -9.42 20.72 8.18
CA LEU A 109 -10.59 21.20 7.43
C LEU A 109 -11.58 20.07 7.13
N TRP A 110 -11.10 18.84 7.04
CA TRP A 110 -11.91 17.67 6.69
C TRP A 110 -12.00 16.64 7.82
N PRO A 111 -13.13 15.93 7.95
CA PRO A 111 -13.28 14.82 8.87
C PRO A 111 -12.50 13.59 8.39
N GLY A 112 -11.95 12.86 9.36
CA GLY A 112 -11.32 11.56 9.18
C GLY A 112 -12.30 10.40 9.05
N LEU A 113 -11.79 9.18 8.87
CA LEU A 113 -12.56 7.95 8.66
C LEU A 113 -13.49 7.61 9.83
N ALA A 114 -13.05 7.91 11.05
CA ALA A 114 -13.82 7.67 12.27
C ALA A 114 -14.87 8.78 12.54
N GLU A 115 -15.02 9.75 11.64
CA GLU A 115 -15.77 10.98 11.90
C GLU A 115 -16.90 11.23 10.91
N PRO A 116 -18.07 11.73 11.32
CA PRO A 116 -19.16 12.05 10.40
C PRO A 116 -18.76 13.14 9.40
N VAL A 117 -19.12 12.97 8.12
CA VAL A 117 -18.83 13.91 7.03
C VAL A 117 -19.43 15.31 7.27
N GLN A 118 -20.45 15.40 8.12
CA GLN A 118 -21.12 16.63 8.53
C GLN A 118 -20.23 17.56 9.38
N LEU A 119 -19.07 17.08 9.84
CA LEU A 119 -18.08 17.92 10.54
C LEU A 119 -17.17 18.70 9.59
N ALA A 120 -17.19 18.40 8.29
CA ALA A 120 -16.35 19.10 7.31
C ALA A 120 -16.58 20.62 7.34
N LYS A 121 -15.48 21.36 7.43
CA LYS A 121 -15.48 22.83 7.28
C LYS A 121 -15.50 23.25 5.82
N CYS A 122 -15.13 22.33 4.92
CA CYS A 122 -15.14 22.51 3.47
C CYS A 122 -16.19 21.61 2.81
N GLU A 123 -16.97 22.19 1.89
CA GLU A 123 -17.97 21.47 1.12
C GLU A 123 -17.36 20.56 0.05
N GLN A 124 -16.22 20.97 -0.54
CA GLN A 124 -15.46 20.15 -1.47
C GLN A 124 -14.69 19.07 -0.71
N GLY A 125 -14.63 17.86 -1.27
CA GLY A 125 -13.83 16.76 -0.75
C GLY A 125 -13.79 15.62 -1.77
N TRP A 126 -13.03 14.58 -1.47
CA TRP A 126 -12.69 13.53 -2.43
C TRP A 126 -13.35 12.19 -2.10
N GLY A 127 -13.24 11.28 -3.06
CA GLY A 127 -13.50 9.87 -2.86
C GLY A 127 -14.95 9.43 -2.75
N ALA A 128 -15.10 8.13 -2.63
CA ALA A 128 -16.38 7.43 -2.50
C ALA A 128 -17.18 7.95 -1.30
N ARG A 129 -16.50 8.35 -0.23
CA ARG A 129 -17.10 8.90 0.98
C ARG A 129 -17.57 10.36 0.80
N THR A 130 -16.91 11.12 -0.06
CA THR A 130 -17.07 12.59 -0.23
C THR A 130 -16.75 13.37 1.04
N ARG A 131 -16.59 14.71 0.94
CA ARG A 131 -16.31 15.60 2.10
C ARG A 131 -15.18 15.10 3.01
N MET A 132 -14.18 14.45 2.43
CA MET A 132 -13.01 13.88 3.11
C MET A 132 -11.77 14.36 2.38
N LYS A 133 -10.67 14.57 3.11
CA LYS A 133 -9.36 14.91 2.54
C LYS A 133 -8.81 13.73 1.74
N ASP A 134 -8.31 14.00 0.54
CA ASP A 134 -7.41 13.08 -0.15
C ASP A 134 -6.00 13.25 0.42
N ALA A 135 -5.59 12.28 1.24
CA ALA A 135 -4.27 12.27 1.85
C ALA A 135 -3.20 11.65 0.93
N SER A 136 -3.59 10.97 -0.17
CA SER A 136 -2.71 10.22 -1.06
C SER A 136 -1.68 9.35 -0.32
N SER A 137 -2.13 8.75 0.79
CA SER A 137 -1.27 8.18 1.82
C SER A 137 -1.33 6.65 1.91
N THR A 138 -2.21 6.01 1.13
CA THR A 138 -2.36 4.55 1.17
C THR A 138 -1.20 3.89 0.44
N ASP A 139 -1.14 3.98 -0.88
CA ASP A 139 -0.25 3.15 -1.69
C ASP A 139 0.73 3.99 -2.54
N VAL A 140 1.82 3.37 -2.99
CA VAL A 140 2.82 3.93 -3.89
C VAL A 140 3.29 2.87 -4.89
N ILE A 141 3.14 3.18 -6.18
CA ILE A 141 3.64 2.34 -7.28
C ILE A 141 4.53 3.15 -8.22
N VAL A 142 5.29 2.49 -9.10
CA VAL A 142 6.04 3.17 -10.16
C VAL A 142 5.56 2.72 -11.53
N HIS A 143 4.99 3.66 -12.29
CA HIS A 143 4.58 3.44 -13.68
C HIS A 143 5.35 4.40 -14.59
N ARG A 144 5.99 3.85 -15.62
CA ARG A 144 6.73 4.61 -16.64
C ARG A 144 7.81 5.55 -16.07
N GLY A 145 8.46 5.11 -14.98
CA GLY A 145 9.52 5.85 -14.30
C GLY A 145 9.04 7.01 -13.42
N VAL A 146 7.74 7.08 -13.13
CA VAL A 146 7.15 8.08 -12.22
C VAL A 146 6.44 7.34 -11.09
N ALA A 147 6.66 7.76 -9.86
CA ALA A 147 5.91 7.24 -8.73
C ALA A 147 4.50 7.83 -8.72
N LEU A 148 3.49 7.00 -8.45
CA LEU A 148 2.11 7.41 -8.28
C LEU A 148 1.68 7.02 -6.88
N THR A 149 1.16 7.98 -6.12
CA THR A 149 0.51 7.69 -4.83
C THR A 149 -1.00 7.76 -4.96
N SER A 150 -1.68 6.94 -4.17
CA SER A 150 -3.13 6.78 -4.22
C SER A 150 -3.76 6.73 -2.83
N PHE A 151 -5.05 7.01 -2.79
CA PHE A 151 -5.88 6.95 -1.59
C PHE A 151 -7.00 5.92 -1.77
N TYR A 152 -7.13 4.99 -0.82
CA TYR A 152 -8.03 3.85 -0.98
C TYR A 152 -9.50 4.27 -1.18
N GLN A 153 -9.94 5.36 -0.56
CA GLN A 153 -11.29 5.92 -0.75
C GLN A 153 -11.52 6.55 -2.13
N CYS A 154 -10.66 6.29 -3.12
CA CYS A 154 -10.69 6.82 -4.49
C CYS A 154 -10.28 8.30 -4.59
N GLY A 155 -8.98 8.56 -4.51
CA GLY A 155 -8.40 9.90 -4.64
C GLY A 155 -7.98 10.26 -6.07
N ASP A 156 -7.37 11.43 -6.21
CA ASP A 156 -6.52 11.70 -7.36
C ASP A 156 -5.24 10.83 -7.26
N LEU A 157 -4.60 10.54 -8.40
CA LEU A 157 -3.25 9.98 -8.37
C LEU A 157 -2.23 11.11 -8.39
N TYR A 158 -1.44 11.23 -7.32
CA TYR A 158 -0.37 12.22 -7.27
C TYR A 158 0.92 11.65 -7.86
N ARG A 159 1.49 12.38 -8.81
CA ARG A 159 2.76 12.03 -9.46
C ARG A 159 3.90 12.54 -8.61
N VAL A 160 4.88 11.69 -8.37
CA VAL A 160 6.08 12.01 -7.60
C VAL A 160 7.31 11.59 -8.39
N ASN A 161 8.33 12.43 -8.38
CA ASN A 161 9.65 12.07 -8.87
C ASN A 161 10.25 11.01 -7.91
N PRO A 162 10.50 9.77 -8.36
CA PRO A 162 10.96 8.69 -7.47
C PRO A 162 12.38 8.91 -6.92
N TYR A 163 13.13 9.84 -7.51
CA TYR A 163 14.50 10.19 -7.13
C TYR A 163 14.53 11.24 -6.02
N SER A 164 13.84 12.36 -6.23
CA SER A 164 13.87 13.52 -5.34
C SER A 164 12.71 13.59 -4.34
N GLY A 165 11.64 12.82 -4.59
CA GLY A 165 10.37 12.92 -3.86
C GLY A 165 9.54 14.15 -4.22
N GLU A 166 9.95 14.96 -5.21
CA GLU A 166 9.20 16.14 -5.64
C GLU A 166 7.82 15.75 -6.17
N THR A 167 6.77 16.40 -5.68
CA THR A 167 5.41 16.25 -6.21
C THR A 167 5.29 16.99 -7.55
N LEU A 168 4.97 16.26 -8.61
CA LEU A 168 4.87 16.73 -9.99
C LEU A 168 3.42 17.11 -10.40
N GLY A 169 2.53 17.21 -9.42
CA GLY A 169 1.09 17.42 -9.61
C GLY A 169 0.33 16.11 -9.81
N LYS A 170 -0.93 16.23 -10.25
CA LYS A 170 -1.84 15.09 -10.43
C LYS A 170 -1.63 14.38 -11.76
N SER A 171 -1.99 13.11 -11.82
CA SER A 171 -2.10 12.38 -13.07
C SER A 171 -3.24 12.94 -13.91
N THR A 172 -3.00 13.09 -15.21
CA THR A 172 -4.00 13.59 -16.16
C THR A 172 -4.45 12.55 -17.17
N TRP A 173 -3.66 11.49 -17.39
CA TRP A 173 -3.84 10.49 -18.46
C TRP A 173 -4.26 11.13 -19.79
N ASN A 174 -3.47 12.10 -20.25
CA ASN A 174 -3.71 12.91 -21.44
C ASN A 174 -5.11 13.59 -21.46
N GLY A 175 -5.57 14.00 -20.27
CA GLY A 175 -6.85 14.69 -20.07
C GLY A 175 -8.04 13.76 -19.83
N ARG A 176 -7.81 12.46 -19.61
CA ARG A 176 -8.86 11.44 -19.45
C ARG A 176 -8.93 10.82 -18.06
N PHE A 177 -8.22 11.37 -17.08
CA PHE A 177 -8.33 10.94 -15.69
C PHE A 177 -9.78 11.04 -15.19
N PRO A 178 -10.34 10.01 -14.49
CA PRO A 178 -11.72 9.99 -14.05
C PRO A 178 -11.93 10.82 -12.76
N THR A 179 -11.72 12.13 -12.85
CA THR A 179 -11.74 13.07 -11.70
C THR A 179 -13.00 12.99 -10.83
N ASP A 180 -14.14 12.62 -11.41
CA ASP A 180 -15.41 12.52 -10.68
C ASP A 180 -15.49 11.31 -9.72
N TRP A 181 -14.64 10.31 -9.93
CA TRP A 181 -14.59 9.09 -9.12
C TRP A 181 -13.24 8.90 -8.43
N GLY A 182 -12.16 9.43 -9.00
CA GLY A 182 -10.81 9.14 -8.58
C GLY A 182 -10.37 7.71 -8.93
N VAL A 183 -9.30 7.27 -8.30
CA VAL A 183 -8.70 5.93 -8.40
C VAL A 183 -8.47 5.41 -7.00
N SER A 184 -8.89 4.17 -6.73
CA SER A 184 -8.64 3.53 -5.43
C SER A 184 -7.15 3.22 -5.24
N ALA A 185 -6.80 2.67 -4.08
CA ALA A 185 -5.47 2.16 -3.84
C ALA A 185 -5.20 0.89 -4.67
N HIS A 186 -3.95 0.43 -4.66
CA HIS A 186 -3.51 -0.77 -5.34
C HIS A 186 -3.73 -0.82 -6.86
N PRO A 187 -3.48 0.27 -7.62
CA PRO A 187 -3.40 0.13 -9.06
C PRO A 187 -2.21 -0.78 -9.40
N LYS A 188 -2.41 -1.76 -10.28
CA LYS A 188 -1.40 -2.78 -10.58
C LYS A 188 -0.64 -2.44 -11.85
N VAL A 189 0.69 -2.51 -11.80
CA VAL A 189 1.57 -2.29 -12.95
C VAL A 189 1.93 -3.62 -13.59
N ASP A 190 1.49 -3.83 -14.82
CA ASP A 190 2.00 -4.91 -15.66
C ASP A 190 3.23 -4.40 -16.41
N ALA A 191 4.40 -4.73 -15.88
CA ALA A 191 5.66 -4.31 -16.47
C ALA A 191 5.95 -4.95 -17.84
N LYS A 192 5.37 -6.12 -18.13
CA LYS A 192 5.56 -6.83 -19.41
C LYS A 192 4.77 -6.12 -20.51
N ALA A 193 3.54 -5.69 -20.20
CA ALA A 193 2.70 -4.94 -21.14
C ALA A 193 2.95 -3.42 -21.11
N GLY A 194 3.63 -2.90 -20.08
CA GLY A 194 3.79 -1.46 -19.85
C GLY A 194 2.50 -0.76 -19.41
N GLU A 195 1.53 -1.52 -18.89
CA GLU A 195 0.18 -1.06 -18.57
C GLU A 195 -0.01 -0.83 -17.07
N LEU A 196 -0.91 0.11 -16.75
CA LEU A 196 -1.42 0.33 -15.40
C LEU A 196 -2.90 -0.05 -15.37
N LEU A 197 -3.24 -1.01 -14.52
CA LEU A 197 -4.61 -1.43 -14.24
C LEU A 197 -5.09 -0.74 -12.98
N PHE A 198 -6.34 -0.28 -12.97
CA PHE A 198 -6.92 0.33 -11.78
C PHE A 198 -8.42 0.07 -11.68
N PHE A 199 -8.95 0.28 -10.49
CA PHE A 199 -10.39 0.32 -10.25
C PHE A 199 -10.74 1.56 -9.43
N ASN A 200 -12.03 1.87 -9.42
CA ASN A 200 -12.59 2.91 -8.58
C ASN A 200 -14.02 2.53 -8.23
N TYR A 201 -14.47 2.98 -7.06
CA TYR A 201 -15.79 2.68 -6.54
C TYR A 201 -16.48 3.93 -6.02
N SER A 202 -17.80 3.92 -5.93
CA SER A 202 -18.56 5.06 -5.42
C SER A 202 -19.93 4.66 -4.85
N LYS A 203 -20.65 5.67 -4.34
CA LYS A 203 -22.05 5.55 -3.91
C LYS A 203 -23.06 5.56 -5.08
N ARG A 204 -22.60 5.77 -6.31
CA ARG A 204 -23.44 5.93 -7.50
C ARG A 204 -23.34 4.70 -8.38
N ASP A 205 -24.48 4.26 -8.91
CA ASP A 205 -24.53 3.24 -9.97
C ASP A 205 -23.53 3.57 -11.11
N PRO A 206 -22.72 2.61 -11.59
CA PRO A 206 -22.72 1.15 -11.35
C PRO A 206 -21.98 0.70 -10.07
N TYR A 207 -21.60 1.63 -9.21
CA TYR A 207 -20.83 1.50 -7.96
C TYR A 207 -19.36 1.09 -8.09
N MET A 208 -18.95 0.44 -9.19
CA MET A 208 -17.53 0.17 -9.47
C MET A 208 -17.23 0.27 -10.97
N ARG A 209 -15.99 0.66 -11.28
CA ARG A 209 -15.43 0.68 -12.64
C ARG A 209 -14.01 0.14 -12.63
N TYR A 210 -13.60 -0.36 -13.78
CA TYR A 210 -12.26 -0.86 -14.06
C TYR A 210 -11.67 -0.13 -15.26
N GLY A 211 -10.39 0.20 -15.21
CA GLY A 211 -9.70 0.83 -16.32
C GLY A 211 -8.26 0.40 -16.51
N VAL A 212 -7.75 0.73 -17.69
CA VAL A 212 -6.37 0.44 -18.10
C VAL A 212 -5.77 1.67 -18.77
N VAL A 213 -4.57 2.03 -18.32
CA VAL A 213 -3.74 3.07 -18.91
C VAL A 213 -2.55 2.42 -19.59
N ASP A 214 -2.29 2.78 -20.85
CA ASP A 214 -1.19 2.19 -21.61
C ASP A 214 0.16 2.89 -21.36
N GLN A 215 1.18 2.37 -22.02
CA GLN A 215 2.55 2.91 -22.04
C GLN A 215 2.66 4.34 -22.63
N ASN A 216 1.61 4.90 -23.24
CA ASN A 216 1.55 6.24 -23.80
C ASN A 216 0.88 7.27 -22.88
N ASN A 217 0.37 6.84 -21.71
CA ASN A 217 -0.46 7.62 -20.78
C ASN A 217 -1.94 7.70 -21.15
N ASP A 218 -2.40 6.88 -22.10
CA ASP A 218 -3.77 6.98 -22.56
C ASP A 218 -4.66 6.03 -21.77
N LEU A 219 -5.79 6.55 -21.26
CA LEU A 219 -6.88 5.72 -20.75
C LEU A 219 -7.53 5.00 -21.93
N VAL A 220 -7.06 3.79 -22.19
CA VAL A 220 -7.40 2.97 -23.37
C VAL A 220 -8.57 2.02 -23.12
N HIS A 221 -8.94 1.78 -21.86
CA HIS A 221 -10.11 1.00 -21.49
C HIS A 221 -10.69 1.51 -20.18
N TYR A 222 -12.01 1.61 -20.10
CA TYR A 222 -12.74 2.00 -18.90
C TYR A 222 -14.16 1.48 -18.99
N VAL A 223 -14.54 0.56 -18.11
CA VAL A 223 -15.81 -0.17 -18.17
C VAL A 223 -16.50 -0.23 -16.81
N ASP A 224 -17.83 -0.27 -16.87
CA ASP A 224 -18.68 -0.42 -15.69
C ASP A 224 -18.62 -1.85 -15.15
N VAL A 225 -18.50 -1.99 -13.83
CA VAL A 225 -18.61 -3.25 -13.11
C VAL A 225 -19.77 -3.12 -12.14
N GLN A 226 -20.93 -3.64 -12.54
CA GLN A 226 -22.15 -3.49 -11.77
C GLN A 226 -22.06 -4.24 -10.44
N LEU A 227 -22.23 -3.51 -9.34
CA LEU A 227 -22.42 -4.08 -8.00
C LEU A 227 -23.87 -3.90 -7.53
N PRO A 228 -24.33 -4.67 -6.52
CA PRO A 228 -25.67 -4.54 -5.95
C PRO A 228 -25.82 -3.29 -5.08
N GLY A 229 -24.74 -2.57 -4.79
CA GLY A 229 -24.73 -1.33 -4.03
C GLY A 229 -23.30 -0.85 -3.76
N PRO A 230 -23.14 0.23 -2.97
CA PRO A 230 -21.82 0.73 -2.60
C PRO A 230 -21.01 -0.35 -1.88
N ARG A 231 -19.74 -0.48 -2.26
CA ARG A 231 -18.76 -1.40 -1.66
C ARG A 231 -17.48 -0.67 -1.30
N LEU A 232 -16.62 -1.36 -0.55
CA LEU A 232 -15.31 -0.89 -0.11
C LEU A 232 -14.20 -1.87 -0.53
N PRO A 233 -14.07 -2.25 -1.81
CA PRO A 233 -12.95 -3.08 -2.24
C PRO A 233 -11.64 -2.31 -2.00
N HIS A 234 -10.65 -2.97 -1.40
CA HIS A 234 -9.35 -2.36 -1.10
C HIS A 234 -8.33 -2.62 -2.20
N ASP A 235 -8.33 -3.83 -2.76
CA ASP A 235 -7.33 -4.30 -3.72
C ASP A 235 -7.97 -5.05 -4.90
N MET A 236 -7.20 -5.19 -5.98
CA MET A 236 -7.49 -5.92 -7.20
C MET A 236 -6.32 -6.86 -7.54
N ALA A 237 -6.55 -7.85 -8.40
CA ALA A 237 -5.47 -8.68 -8.93
C ALA A 237 -5.55 -8.79 -10.45
N PHE A 238 -4.48 -9.27 -11.07
CA PHE A 238 -4.46 -9.51 -12.51
C PHE A 238 -3.63 -10.74 -12.86
N THR A 239 -3.98 -11.32 -13.99
CA THR A 239 -3.24 -12.37 -14.69
C THR A 239 -2.80 -11.82 -16.06
N GLU A 240 -2.17 -12.64 -16.89
CA GLU A 240 -1.82 -12.25 -18.25
C GLU A 240 -3.04 -11.69 -19.01
N ASN A 241 -4.18 -12.39 -18.96
CA ASN A 241 -5.36 -12.07 -19.77
C ASN A 241 -6.55 -11.48 -19.00
N TYR A 242 -6.60 -11.65 -17.68
CA TYR A 242 -7.77 -11.27 -16.87
C TYR A 242 -7.42 -10.31 -15.74
N VAL A 243 -8.39 -9.47 -15.39
CA VAL A 243 -8.44 -8.74 -14.12
C VAL A 243 -9.39 -9.46 -13.16
N ILE A 244 -9.06 -9.43 -11.87
CA ILE A 244 -9.93 -9.89 -10.78
C ILE A 244 -10.28 -8.70 -9.88
N LEU A 245 -11.59 -8.47 -9.71
CA LEU A 245 -12.16 -7.43 -8.86
C LEU A 245 -13.08 -8.07 -7.81
N THR A 246 -13.36 -7.36 -6.73
CA THR A 246 -14.02 -7.95 -5.56
C THR A 246 -15.33 -7.27 -5.21
N ASP A 247 -16.27 -8.08 -4.75
CA ASP A 247 -17.48 -7.66 -4.06
C ASP A 247 -17.59 -8.45 -2.77
N PHE A 248 -17.03 -7.88 -1.71
CA PHE A 248 -16.98 -8.51 -0.40
C PHE A 248 -18.10 -8.02 0.53
N PRO A 249 -18.54 -8.88 1.46
CA PRO A 249 -19.61 -8.57 2.39
C PRO A 249 -19.19 -7.66 3.55
N LEU A 250 -18.23 -6.74 3.33
CA LEU A 250 -17.88 -5.66 4.24
C LEU A 250 -18.11 -4.32 3.53
N PHE A 251 -19.18 -3.62 3.90
CA PHE A 251 -19.58 -2.38 3.25
C PHE A 251 -20.37 -1.47 4.20
N TRP A 252 -20.60 -0.22 3.80
CA TRP A 252 -21.38 0.71 4.61
C TRP A 252 -22.81 0.20 4.84
N ASP A 253 -23.27 0.28 6.08
CA ASP A 253 -24.65 0.00 6.46
C ASP A 253 -25.63 0.81 5.57
N PRO A 254 -26.44 0.15 4.73
CA PRO A 254 -27.28 0.85 3.76
C PRO A 254 -28.28 1.82 4.42
N ALA A 255 -28.85 1.45 5.56
CA ALA A 255 -29.83 2.28 6.26
C ALA A 255 -29.19 3.52 6.89
N LEU A 256 -27.96 3.40 7.39
CA LEU A 256 -27.19 4.55 7.86
C LEU A 256 -26.70 5.43 6.70
N LEU A 257 -26.35 4.82 5.58
CA LEU A 257 -25.86 5.54 4.40
C LEU A 257 -26.93 6.44 3.76
N GLU A 258 -28.21 6.07 3.83
CA GLU A 258 -29.34 6.94 3.45
C GLU A 258 -29.36 8.27 4.21
N HIS A 259 -28.75 8.30 5.40
CA HIS A 259 -28.58 9.49 6.24
C HIS A 259 -27.15 10.06 6.21
N ASP A 260 -26.34 9.64 5.22
CA ASP A 260 -24.95 10.07 5.02
C ASP A 260 -24.03 9.71 6.20
N VAL A 261 -24.33 8.57 6.86
CA VAL A 261 -23.53 7.98 7.94
C VAL A 261 -22.81 6.72 7.42
N HIS A 262 -21.48 6.79 7.36
CA HIS A 262 -20.63 5.82 6.67
C HIS A 262 -20.01 4.81 7.64
N VAL A 263 -20.83 3.91 8.19
CA VAL A 263 -20.38 2.88 9.15
C VAL A 263 -20.21 1.54 8.42
N PRO A 264 -19.00 1.00 8.29
CA PRO A 264 -18.80 -0.32 7.70
C PRO A 264 -19.33 -1.43 8.61
N ARG A 265 -19.95 -2.44 8.01
CA ARG A 265 -20.39 -3.68 8.68
C ARG A 265 -20.04 -4.88 7.81
N PHE A 266 -19.72 -5.99 8.47
CA PHE A 266 -19.55 -7.30 7.85
C PHE A 266 -20.86 -8.09 7.91
N TYR A 267 -21.23 -8.74 6.81
CA TYR A 267 -22.46 -9.50 6.61
C TYR A 267 -22.12 -10.97 6.29
N PRO A 268 -21.84 -11.81 7.30
CA PRO A 268 -21.33 -13.18 7.11
C PRO A 268 -22.27 -14.11 6.34
N GLU A 269 -23.54 -13.74 6.16
CA GLU A 269 -24.54 -14.47 5.39
C GLU A 269 -24.45 -14.23 3.87
N ILE A 270 -23.67 -13.24 3.43
CA ILE A 270 -23.48 -12.90 2.02
C ILE A 270 -22.12 -13.46 1.57
N PRO A 271 -22.04 -14.23 0.47
CA PRO A 271 -20.76 -14.76 -0.01
C PRO A 271 -19.83 -13.65 -0.48
N SER A 272 -18.52 -13.89 -0.37
CA SER A 272 -17.53 -13.09 -1.10
C SER A 272 -17.63 -13.40 -2.58
N ARG A 273 -17.61 -12.37 -3.44
CA ARG A 273 -17.72 -12.55 -4.88
C ARG A 273 -16.51 -11.96 -5.62
N PHE A 274 -16.06 -12.68 -6.63
CA PHE A 274 -14.92 -12.30 -7.47
C PHE A 274 -15.41 -12.12 -8.91
N ALA A 275 -15.23 -10.92 -9.45
CA ALA A 275 -15.45 -10.63 -10.87
C ALA A 275 -14.17 -10.90 -11.64
N ILE A 276 -14.21 -11.93 -12.50
CA ILE A 276 -13.17 -12.23 -13.46
C ILE A 276 -13.58 -11.67 -14.81
N LEU A 277 -12.75 -10.77 -15.34
CA LEU A 277 -13.03 -10.02 -16.55
C LEU A 277 -11.78 -10.08 -17.45
N PRO A 278 -11.91 -10.48 -18.74
CA PRO A 278 -10.82 -10.25 -19.69
C PRO A 278 -10.38 -8.78 -19.63
N ARG A 279 -9.07 -8.48 -19.61
CA ARG A 279 -8.55 -7.10 -19.37
C ARG A 279 -9.09 -6.02 -20.32
N ARG A 280 -9.63 -6.43 -21.47
CA ARG A 280 -10.22 -5.56 -22.50
C ARG A 280 -11.71 -5.86 -22.76
N GLY A 281 -12.33 -6.72 -21.95
CA GLY A 281 -13.72 -7.14 -22.07
C GLY A 281 -14.72 -6.07 -21.64
N GLY A 282 -15.98 -6.22 -22.05
CA GLY A 282 -17.07 -5.36 -21.62
C GLY A 282 -17.82 -5.91 -20.39
N PRO A 283 -18.81 -5.17 -19.86
CA PRO A 283 -19.61 -5.61 -18.72
C PRO A 283 -20.28 -6.99 -18.90
N ALA A 284 -20.60 -7.37 -20.14
CA ALA A 284 -21.20 -8.67 -20.47
C ALA A 284 -20.22 -9.85 -20.39
N ASP A 285 -18.91 -9.59 -20.37
CA ASP A 285 -17.86 -10.60 -20.30
C ASP A 285 -17.47 -10.95 -18.86
N ILE A 286 -18.03 -10.23 -17.87
CA ILE A 286 -17.73 -10.45 -16.45
C ILE A 286 -18.30 -11.79 -16.00
N ARG A 287 -17.45 -12.60 -15.39
CA ARG A 287 -17.82 -13.87 -14.75
C ARG A 287 -17.67 -13.73 -13.25
N TRP A 288 -18.79 -13.87 -12.55
CA TRP A 288 -18.84 -13.83 -11.09
C TRP A 288 -18.67 -15.23 -10.51
N PHE A 289 -17.77 -15.34 -9.55
CA PHE A 289 -17.55 -16.54 -8.74
C PHE A 289 -17.85 -16.21 -7.29
N GLU A 290 -18.46 -17.16 -6.58
CA GLU A 290 -18.79 -17.03 -5.16
C GLU A 290 -17.89 -17.94 -4.32
N ALA A 291 -17.51 -17.45 -3.15
CA ALA A 291 -16.57 -18.05 -2.22
C ALA A 291 -17.06 -17.87 -0.77
N ASP A 292 -16.38 -18.53 0.17
CA ASP A 292 -16.65 -18.36 1.60
C ASP A 292 -16.54 -16.86 2.00
N PRO A 293 -17.45 -16.38 2.89
CA PRO A 293 -17.52 -14.97 3.25
C PRO A 293 -16.26 -14.53 4.00
N THR A 294 -15.61 -13.49 3.50
CA THR A 294 -14.39 -12.91 4.08
C THR A 294 -14.23 -11.46 3.65
N PHE A 295 -13.19 -10.79 4.14
CA PHE A 295 -12.66 -9.58 3.53
C PHE A 295 -11.17 -9.83 3.23
N VAL A 296 -10.70 -9.31 2.10
CA VAL A 296 -9.28 -9.35 1.75
C VAL A 296 -8.83 -7.91 1.59
N LEU A 297 -7.84 -7.54 2.42
CA LEU A 297 -7.09 -6.31 2.23
C LEU A 297 -6.16 -6.49 1.03
N HIS A 298 -5.16 -7.37 1.10
CA HIS A 298 -4.19 -7.50 0.01
C HIS A 298 -4.21 -8.85 -0.71
N PHE A 299 -4.03 -8.78 -2.02
CA PHE A 299 -3.70 -9.92 -2.87
C PHE A 299 -2.18 -9.99 -3.08
N VAL A 300 -1.67 -11.22 -3.16
CA VAL A 300 -0.24 -11.49 -3.37
C VAL A 300 0.06 -11.57 -4.87
N ASN A 301 -0.64 -12.45 -5.59
CA ASN A 301 -0.47 -12.63 -7.03
C ASN A 301 -1.66 -13.41 -7.60
N ALA A 302 -1.81 -13.39 -8.93
CA ALA A 302 -2.71 -14.28 -9.63
C ALA A 302 -2.08 -14.79 -10.92
N TYR A 303 -2.45 -15.98 -11.38
CA TYR A 303 -1.98 -16.53 -12.66
C TYR A 303 -2.98 -17.52 -13.26
N GLU A 304 -2.81 -17.82 -14.54
CA GLU A 304 -3.61 -18.79 -15.27
C GLU A 304 -2.95 -20.18 -15.24
N ASP A 305 -3.74 -21.23 -14.94
CA ASP A 305 -3.33 -22.63 -14.92
C ASP A 305 -4.37 -23.49 -15.65
N GLY A 306 -4.17 -23.65 -16.96
CA GLY A 306 -5.11 -24.33 -17.84
C GLY A 306 -6.44 -23.57 -17.93
N ASP A 307 -7.53 -24.22 -17.52
CA ASP A 307 -8.87 -23.63 -17.49
C ASP A 307 -9.17 -22.89 -16.17
N GLU A 308 -8.20 -22.79 -15.26
CA GLU A 308 -8.36 -22.15 -13.95
C GLU A 308 -7.57 -20.85 -13.82
N ILE A 309 -8.11 -19.90 -13.08
CA ILE A 309 -7.34 -18.78 -12.52
C ILE A 309 -7.02 -19.11 -11.07
N VAL A 310 -5.75 -19.00 -10.71
CA VAL A 310 -5.26 -19.09 -9.34
C VAL A 310 -5.06 -17.68 -8.81
N LEU A 311 -5.60 -17.41 -7.63
CA LEU A 311 -5.45 -16.13 -6.92
C LEU A 311 -4.99 -16.44 -5.50
N ASP A 312 -3.93 -15.76 -5.07
CA ASP A 312 -3.44 -15.84 -3.70
C ASP A 312 -3.57 -14.48 -3.02
N GLY A 313 -3.96 -14.48 -1.75
CA GLY A 313 -4.19 -13.28 -0.95
C GLY A 313 -4.40 -13.64 0.51
N PHE A 314 -4.70 -12.65 1.34
CA PHE A 314 -4.87 -12.87 2.78
C PHE A 314 -6.35 -12.91 3.17
N PHE A 315 -6.83 -14.10 3.50
CA PHE A 315 -8.19 -14.33 3.98
C PHE A 315 -8.29 -13.92 5.45
N GLU A 316 -9.20 -13.03 5.78
CA GLU A 316 -9.54 -12.71 7.17
C GLU A 316 -10.56 -13.73 7.71
N GLU A 317 -10.13 -14.59 8.64
CA GLU A 317 -11.03 -15.54 9.31
C GLU A 317 -12.00 -14.83 10.27
N ASN A 318 -11.70 -13.58 10.65
CA ASN A 318 -12.53 -12.78 11.53
C ASN A 318 -12.56 -11.29 11.12
N PRO A 319 -13.24 -10.92 10.02
CA PRO A 319 -13.28 -9.54 9.51
C PRO A 319 -14.01 -8.54 10.43
N SER A 320 -14.76 -9.05 11.42
CA SER A 320 -15.47 -8.23 12.40
C SER A 320 -15.19 -8.71 13.83
N PRO A 321 -13.96 -8.50 14.34
CA PRO A 321 -13.56 -9.00 15.64
C PRO A 321 -14.42 -8.41 16.76
N ALA A 322 -14.83 -9.27 17.69
CA ALA A 322 -15.58 -8.88 18.88
C ALA A 322 -14.76 -7.97 19.81
N ASP A 323 -15.45 -7.12 20.58
CA ASP A 323 -14.82 -6.42 21.71
C ASP A 323 -14.55 -7.42 22.84
N THR A 324 -13.28 -7.70 23.09
CA THR A 324 -12.82 -8.61 24.15
C THR A 324 -12.35 -7.87 25.41
N GLY A 325 -12.65 -6.58 25.55
CA GLY A 325 -12.15 -5.73 26.62
C GLY A 325 -10.78 -5.10 26.33
N GLY A 326 -10.12 -4.56 27.36
CA GLY A 326 -8.86 -3.82 27.23
C GLY A 326 -9.03 -2.31 27.32
N SER A 327 -8.05 -1.58 26.82
CA SER A 327 -8.07 -0.11 26.78
C SER A 327 -9.12 0.41 25.77
N LYS A 328 -9.40 1.72 25.81
CA LYS A 328 -10.25 2.36 24.79
C LYS A 328 -9.68 2.16 23.36
N TRP A 329 -8.36 2.08 23.23
CA TRP A 329 -7.65 1.92 21.96
C TRP A 329 -7.74 0.50 21.44
N ASP A 330 -7.59 -0.50 22.31
CA ASP A 330 -7.80 -1.91 21.98
C ASP A 330 -9.18 -2.14 21.37
N LYS A 331 -10.18 -1.41 21.88
CA LYS A 331 -11.54 -1.49 21.37
C LYS A 331 -11.65 -0.80 20.02
N LEU A 332 -11.17 0.44 19.91
CA LEU A 332 -11.35 1.24 18.70
C LEU A 332 -10.62 0.65 17.49
N PHE A 333 -9.41 0.12 17.69
CA PHE A 333 -8.51 -0.29 16.59
C PHE A 333 -8.40 -1.81 16.42
N ARG A 334 -9.30 -2.58 17.01
CA ARG A 334 -9.33 -4.05 16.86
C ARG A 334 -9.46 -4.52 15.41
N PHE A 335 -10.01 -3.68 14.54
CA PHE A 335 -10.18 -3.94 13.10
C PHE A 335 -8.89 -3.72 12.30
N LEU A 336 -7.79 -3.32 12.94
CA LEU A 336 -6.49 -3.14 12.30
C LEU A 336 -5.45 -4.17 12.80
N ALA A 337 -5.79 -4.93 13.84
CA ALA A 337 -4.86 -5.85 14.48
C ALA A 337 -4.89 -7.22 13.77
N LEU A 338 -3.78 -7.62 13.16
CA LEU A 338 -3.71 -8.85 12.35
C LEU A 338 -4.10 -10.09 13.14
N ASP A 339 -3.69 -10.18 14.42
CA ASP A 339 -4.05 -11.27 15.33
C ASP A 339 -5.54 -11.31 15.66
N ARG A 340 -6.26 -10.20 15.55
CA ARG A 340 -7.72 -10.18 15.77
C ARG A 340 -8.49 -10.50 14.50
N LEU A 341 -8.01 -10.00 13.36
CA LEU A 341 -8.56 -10.31 12.03
C LEU A 341 -8.33 -11.76 11.64
N GLN A 342 -7.30 -12.41 12.21
CA GLN A 342 -6.88 -13.77 11.84
C GLN A 342 -6.61 -13.86 10.32
N SER A 343 -5.82 -12.91 9.82
CA SER A 343 -5.47 -12.81 8.40
C SER A 343 -4.41 -13.84 8.01
N ARG A 344 -4.69 -14.68 7.01
CA ARG A 344 -3.86 -15.84 6.64
C ARG A 344 -3.75 -16.01 5.14
N LEU A 345 -2.58 -16.44 4.67
CA LEU A 345 -2.36 -16.71 3.25
C LEU A 345 -3.32 -17.80 2.76
N HIS A 346 -4.04 -17.51 1.68
CA HIS A 346 -5.12 -18.32 1.14
C HIS A 346 -5.06 -18.33 -0.39
N ARG A 347 -5.50 -19.44 -0.99
CA ARG A 347 -5.58 -19.64 -2.44
C ARG A 347 -7.01 -19.90 -2.88
N TRP A 348 -7.46 -19.13 -3.86
CA TRP A 348 -8.67 -19.38 -4.63
C TRP A 348 -8.30 -19.93 -6.00
N ARG A 349 -9.05 -20.93 -6.48
CA ARG A 349 -8.97 -21.45 -7.85
C ARG A 349 -10.34 -21.37 -8.50
N PHE A 350 -10.44 -20.63 -9.60
CA PHE A 350 -11.66 -20.37 -10.34
C PHE A 350 -11.64 -21.08 -11.69
N ASN A 351 -12.46 -22.11 -11.86
CA ASN A 351 -12.54 -22.85 -13.12
C ASN A 351 -13.45 -22.12 -14.12
N LEU A 352 -12.85 -21.58 -15.18
CA LEU A 352 -13.54 -20.81 -16.21
C LEU A 352 -14.44 -21.69 -17.10
N THR A 353 -14.21 -22.99 -17.20
CA THR A 353 -15.06 -23.89 -17.99
C THR A 353 -16.29 -24.33 -17.21
N THR A 354 -16.13 -24.72 -15.93
CA THR A 354 -17.20 -25.31 -15.13
C THR A 354 -17.89 -24.35 -14.18
N GLY A 355 -17.31 -23.18 -13.90
CA GLY A 355 -17.79 -22.26 -12.87
C GLY A 355 -17.48 -22.69 -11.44
N ALA A 356 -16.63 -23.72 -11.25
CA ALA A 356 -16.31 -24.24 -9.92
C ALA A 356 -15.28 -23.34 -9.21
N VAL A 357 -15.43 -23.20 -7.89
CA VAL A 357 -14.47 -22.52 -7.01
C VAL A 357 -13.89 -23.54 -6.04
N ARG A 358 -12.57 -23.45 -5.80
CA ARG A 358 -11.89 -24.17 -4.72
C ARG A 358 -11.07 -23.18 -3.91
N GLU A 359 -11.06 -23.40 -2.62
CA GLU A 359 -10.45 -22.51 -1.63
C GLU A 359 -9.55 -23.34 -0.71
N GLN A 360 -8.37 -22.83 -0.39
CA GLN A 360 -7.40 -23.49 0.45
C GLN A 360 -6.57 -22.48 1.24
N ARG A 361 -6.55 -22.65 2.57
CA ARG A 361 -5.57 -22.00 3.43
C ARG A 361 -4.17 -22.57 3.13
N LEU A 362 -3.22 -21.69 2.83
CA LEU A 362 -1.84 -22.06 2.49
C LEU A 362 -0.90 -22.02 3.70
N SER A 363 -1.17 -21.18 4.71
CA SER A 363 -0.36 -21.09 5.93
C SER A 363 -1.22 -20.93 7.18
N ASP A 364 -0.76 -21.50 8.29
CA ASP A 364 -1.32 -21.29 9.63
C ASP A 364 -0.66 -20.11 10.37
N SER A 365 0.19 -19.33 9.69
CA SER A 365 0.73 -18.07 10.21
C SER A 365 -0.27 -16.93 10.03
N VAL A 366 -0.34 -16.02 11.01
CA VAL A 366 -1.09 -14.77 10.85
C VAL A 366 -0.16 -13.73 10.25
N THR A 367 -0.41 -13.37 8.99
CA THR A 367 0.47 -12.50 8.20
C THR A 367 -0.33 -11.65 7.22
N GLU A 368 0.27 -10.59 6.71
CA GLU A 368 -0.31 -9.67 5.73
C GLU A 368 0.82 -8.92 4.97
N PHE A 369 0.50 -7.96 4.10
CA PHE A 369 1.41 -7.16 3.28
C PHE A 369 2.36 -8.04 2.47
N GLY A 370 1.74 -8.85 1.60
CA GLY A 370 2.42 -9.87 0.81
C GLY A 370 3.13 -9.30 -0.41
N ALA A 371 4.42 -9.56 -0.51
CA ALA A 371 5.26 -9.23 -1.65
C ALA A 371 5.80 -10.48 -2.34
N ILE A 372 6.04 -10.38 -3.64
CA ILE A 372 6.68 -11.41 -4.46
C ILE A 372 7.85 -10.79 -5.23
N ASN A 373 8.65 -11.63 -5.88
CA ASN A 373 9.52 -11.14 -6.94
C ASN A 373 8.65 -10.56 -8.09
N PRO A 374 8.79 -9.26 -8.41
CA PRO A 374 7.92 -8.60 -9.40
C PRO A 374 8.04 -9.17 -10.82
N ASP A 375 9.11 -9.89 -11.16
CA ASP A 375 9.26 -10.52 -12.49
C ASP A 375 8.33 -11.72 -12.69
N TYR A 376 7.80 -12.26 -11.58
CA TYR A 376 6.86 -13.38 -11.53
C TYR A 376 5.40 -12.92 -11.37
N ALA A 377 5.15 -11.61 -11.34
CA ALA A 377 3.79 -11.07 -11.35
C ALA A 377 3.00 -11.57 -12.56
N ALA A 378 1.72 -11.86 -12.34
CA ALA A 378 0.81 -12.47 -13.31
C ALA A 378 1.22 -13.87 -13.83
N GLY A 379 2.24 -14.49 -13.24
CA GLY A 379 2.77 -15.79 -13.59
C GLY A 379 2.84 -16.75 -12.41
N ASN A 380 3.15 -18.02 -12.70
CA ASN A 380 3.37 -19.03 -11.66
C ASN A 380 4.62 -18.66 -10.85
N TYR A 381 4.51 -18.80 -9.53
CA TYR A 381 5.49 -18.38 -8.54
C TYR A 381 5.43 -19.31 -7.33
N ARG A 382 6.48 -19.33 -6.54
CA ARG A 382 6.63 -20.20 -5.37
C ARG A 382 6.72 -19.45 -4.06
N TYR A 383 7.35 -18.28 -4.04
CA TYR A 383 7.70 -17.56 -2.82
C TYR A 383 6.83 -16.31 -2.63
N ALA A 384 6.27 -16.16 -1.43
CA ALA A 384 5.70 -14.90 -0.97
C ALA A 384 6.37 -14.47 0.33
N TYR A 385 6.57 -13.16 0.49
CA TYR A 385 7.13 -12.55 1.70
C TYR A 385 6.04 -11.73 2.36
N ALA A 386 5.84 -11.84 3.66
CA ALA A 386 4.76 -11.18 4.36
C ALA A 386 5.20 -10.67 5.73
N ALA A 387 4.52 -9.64 6.23
CA ALA A 387 4.72 -9.11 7.56
C ALA A 387 3.99 -9.95 8.62
N THR A 388 4.62 -10.11 9.80
CA THR A 388 3.94 -10.53 11.04
C THR A 388 3.51 -9.31 11.83
N GLY A 389 2.46 -9.44 12.65
CA GLY A 389 1.87 -8.33 13.38
C GLY A 389 2.09 -8.39 14.89
N LYS A 390 2.37 -7.23 15.50
CA LYS A 390 2.32 -7.04 16.95
C LYS A 390 0.88 -7.25 17.45
N PRO A 391 0.62 -8.17 18.40
CA PRO A 391 -0.73 -8.44 18.85
C PRO A 391 -1.46 -7.19 19.36
N GLY A 392 -2.70 -7.01 18.90
CA GLY A 392 -3.59 -5.90 19.26
C GLY A 392 -3.32 -4.58 18.55
N TRP A 393 -2.25 -4.47 17.75
CA TRP A 393 -1.82 -3.22 17.15
C TRP A 393 -1.55 -3.37 15.64
N PHE A 394 -1.75 -2.27 14.92
CA PHE A 394 -1.33 -2.18 13.52
C PHE A 394 0.15 -1.79 13.45
N LEU A 395 1.00 -2.77 13.68
CA LEU A 395 2.46 -2.67 13.71
C LEU A 395 3.07 -3.99 13.25
N PHE A 396 4.10 -3.93 12.41
CA PHE A 396 4.79 -5.13 11.92
C PHE A 396 6.00 -5.46 12.77
N ASP A 397 6.09 -6.68 13.30
CA ASP A 397 7.17 -7.09 14.22
C ASP A 397 8.15 -8.12 13.62
N GLY A 398 7.96 -8.49 12.37
CA GLY A 398 8.85 -9.41 11.65
C GLY A 398 8.42 -9.68 10.22
N LEU A 399 9.19 -10.55 9.57
CA LEU A 399 8.99 -11.01 8.20
C LEU A 399 8.92 -12.53 8.13
N VAL A 400 8.10 -13.05 7.24
CA VAL A 400 7.96 -14.48 6.93
C VAL A 400 8.09 -14.69 5.44
N LYS A 401 8.80 -15.75 5.04
CA LYS A 401 8.81 -16.32 3.70
C LYS A 401 7.91 -17.56 3.65
N HIS A 402 6.85 -17.47 2.88
CA HIS A 402 5.92 -18.55 2.57
C HIS A 402 6.52 -19.43 1.45
N ASP A 403 6.86 -20.66 1.84
CA ASP A 403 7.27 -21.87 1.06
C ASP A 403 7.72 -22.92 2.09
N LEU A 404 8.50 -22.47 3.08
CA LEU A 404 8.98 -23.23 4.23
C LEU A 404 8.49 -22.67 5.59
N ASP A 405 7.65 -21.62 5.56
CA ASP A 405 7.23 -20.84 6.74
C ASP A 405 8.42 -20.37 7.60
N THR A 406 9.51 -19.93 6.95
CA THR A 406 10.71 -19.42 7.63
C THR A 406 10.60 -17.92 7.83
N GLY A 407 10.76 -17.45 9.07
CA GLY A 407 10.68 -16.03 9.42
C GLY A 407 11.91 -15.46 10.09
N SER A 408 11.94 -14.13 10.21
CA SER A 408 12.96 -13.35 10.89
C SER A 408 12.29 -12.21 11.66
N PRO A 409 12.24 -12.27 13.02
CA PRO A 409 11.65 -11.21 13.83
C PRO A 409 12.56 -9.98 13.83
N PHE A 410 11.98 -8.78 13.93
CA PHE A 410 12.76 -7.54 14.01
C PHE A 410 13.37 -7.29 15.40
N GLY A 411 12.80 -7.90 16.44
CA GLY A 411 13.17 -7.68 17.84
C GLY A 411 12.15 -6.82 18.58
N ASP A 412 12.12 -6.94 19.91
CA ASP A 412 11.12 -6.23 20.72
C ASP A 412 11.34 -4.70 20.66
N GLY A 413 10.25 -3.96 20.46
CA GLY A 413 10.30 -2.51 20.25
C GLY A 413 10.83 -2.07 18.89
N VAL A 414 11.05 -2.99 17.94
CA VAL A 414 11.42 -2.67 16.56
C VAL A 414 10.28 -3.05 15.62
N TYR A 415 9.84 -2.09 14.81
CA TYR A 415 8.69 -2.29 13.92
C TYR A 415 9.04 -1.98 12.46
N GLY A 416 8.60 -2.82 11.53
CA GLY A 416 8.87 -2.67 10.10
C GLY A 416 7.79 -1.92 9.32
N SER A 417 8.06 -1.76 8.02
CA SER A 417 7.09 -1.37 6.98
C SER A 417 6.83 -2.56 6.04
N GLU A 418 5.88 -2.44 5.11
CA GLU A 418 5.75 -3.42 4.01
C GLU A 418 7.09 -3.61 3.32
N THR A 419 7.45 -4.85 3.06
CA THR A 419 8.74 -5.20 2.46
C THR A 419 8.59 -5.33 0.96
N ALA A 420 9.54 -4.79 0.20
CA ALA A 420 9.60 -5.03 -1.23
C ALA A 420 10.71 -6.05 -1.55
N MET A 421 10.43 -6.95 -2.49
CA MET A 421 11.44 -7.84 -3.05
C MET A 421 12.14 -7.13 -4.23
N ALA A 422 13.46 -7.06 -4.15
CA ALA A 422 14.34 -6.49 -5.14
C ALA A 422 15.19 -7.61 -5.78
N PRO A 423 14.90 -8.01 -7.03
CA PRO A 423 15.75 -8.95 -7.74
C PRO A 423 17.18 -8.41 -7.85
N ARG A 424 18.16 -9.27 -7.64
CA ARG A 424 19.57 -8.93 -7.85
C ARG A 424 19.81 -8.62 -9.33
N VAL A 425 20.74 -7.73 -9.65
CA VAL A 425 21.21 -7.57 -11.03
C VAL A 425 21.76 -8.89 -11.55
N GLY A 426 21.18 -9.40 -12.64
CA GLY A 426 21.53 -10.70 -13.20
C GLY A 426 20.98 -11.90 -12.43
N ALA A 427 19.91 -11.71 -11.63
CA ALA A 427 19.22 -12.78 -10.91
C ALA A 427 18.90 -13.98 -11.82
N THR A 428 19.09 -15.18 -11.26
CA THR A 428 18.87 -16.45 -11.97
C THR A 428 17.73 -17.30 -11.39
N GLY A 429 17.19 -16.90 -10.24
CA GLY A 429 16.12 -17.60 -9.53
C GLY A 429 15.07 -16.64 -8.99
N GLU A 430 13.94 -17.20 -8.54
CA GLU A 430 12.79 -16.43 -8.04
C GLU A 430 13.11 -15.65 -6.76
N ASP A 431 13.85 -16.25 -5.83
CA ASP A 431 14.29 -15.62 -4.59
C ASP A 431 15.75 -15.11 -4.64
N ASP A 432 16.35 -15.05 -5.84
CA ASP A 432 17.71 -14.52 -6.04
C ASP A 432 17.70 -12.99 -6.01
N GLY A 433 17.70 -12.46 -4.80
CA GLY A 433 17.59 -11.03 -4.58
C GLY A 433 17.57 -10.68 -3.11
N TYR A 434 16.98 -9.53 -2.84
CA TYR A 434 16.95 -8.92 -1.53
C TYR A 434 15.53 -8.55 -1.13
N LEU A 435 15.29 -8.56 0.17
CA LEU A 435 14.15 -7.89 0.79
C LEU A 435 14.64 -6.56 1.33
N VAL A 436 13.93 -5.49 0.99
CA VAL A 436 14.22 -4.13 1.48
C VAL A 436 13.04 -3.64 2.29
N THR A 437 13.29 -3.18 3.51
CA THR A 437 12.27 -2.59 4.39
C THR A 437 12.85 -1.47 5.23
N LEU A 438 11.98 -0.63 5.77
CA LEU A 438 12.34 0.36 6.78
C LEU A 438 11.84 -0.07 8.14
N THR A 439 12.71 0.01 9.15
CA THR A 439 12.39 -0.30 10.54
C THR A 439 12.45 0.95 11.42
N THR A 440 11.58 1.01 12.41
CA THR A 440 11.53 2.01 13.48
C THR A 440 11.81 1.34 14.81
N ASP A 441 12.95 1.67 15.41
CA ASP A 441 13.38 1.21 16.72
C ASP A 441 12.99 2.26 17.77
N VAL A 442 11.99 1.94 18.60
CA VAL A 442 11.53 2.86 19.64
C VAL A 442 12.45 2.86 20.87
N ASN A 443 13.34 1.87 21.00
CA ASN A 443 14.27 1.77 22.12
C ASN A 443 15.41 2.78 21.99
N THR A 444 15.88 3.00 20.76
CA THR A 444 16.99 3.92 20.45
C THR A 444 16.54 5.22 19.79
N ASP A 445 15.22 5.42 19.64
CA ASP A 445 14.63 6.53 18.91
C ASP A 445 15.24 6.73 17.50
N ALA A 446 15.40 5.64 16.75
CA ALA A 446 16.10 5.62 15.45
C ALA A 446 15.37 4.77 14.41
N SER A 447 15.66 5.00 13.14
CA SER A 447 15.16 4.18 12.05
C SER A 447 16.27 3.75 11.10
N TYR A 448 16.04 2.63 10.43
CA TYR A 448 17.01 2.00 9.55
C TYR A 448 16.35 1.52 8.26
N CYS A 449 17.08 1.57 7.16
CA CYS A 449 16.82 0.69 6.03
C CYS A 449 17.55 -0.62 6.26
N VAL A 450 16.81 -1.73 6.16
CA VAL A 450 17.30 -3.08 6.39
C VAL A 450 17.20 -3.84 5.07
N VAL A 451 18.33 -4.43 4.67
CA VAL A 451 18.42 -5.29 3.49
C VAL A 451 18.69 -6.71 3.95
N VAL A 452 17.85 -7.65 3.54
CA VAL A 452 17.94 -9.08 3.89
C VAL A 452 18.06 -9.90 2.62
N ASP A 453 18.83 -10.99 2.63
CA ASP A 453 18.86 -11.94 1.52
C ASP A 453 17.51 -12.67 1.41
N ALA A 454 16.84 -12.58 0.26
CA ALA A 454 15.49 -13.10 0.07
C ALA A 454 15.42 -14.65 0.10
N GLY A 455 16.55 -15.31 -0.12
CA GLY A 455 16.72 -16.75 0.05
C GLY A 455 16.96 -17.18 1.49
N ARG A 456 17.53 -16.29 2.33
CA ARG A 456 18.15 -16.64 3.62
C ARG A 456 17.78 -15.67 4.76
N LEU A 457 16.48 -15.52 5.02
CA LEU A 457 15.96 -14.60 6.06
C LEU A 457 16.55 -14.84 7.47
N ALA A 458 16.82 -16.10 7.80
CA ALA A 458 17.33 -16.50 9.12
C ALA A 458 18.79 -16.08 9.37
N ASP A 459 19.54 -15.75 8.32
CA ASP A 459 20.93 -15.26 8.44
C ASP A 459 20.98 -13.81 8.95
N GLY A 460 19.83 -13.13 9.02
CA GLY A 460 19.73 -11.72 9.39
C GLY A 460 20.04 -10.78 8.23
N PRO A 461 20.19 -9.48 8.51
CA PRO A 461 20.40 -8.48 7.48
C PRO A 461 21.79 -8.59 6.84
N VAL A 462 21.84 -8.47 5.52
CA VAL A 462 23.11 -8.32 4.78
C VAL A 462 23.69 -6.92 4.95
N CYS A 463 22.82 -5.91 5.14
CA CYS A 463 23.22 -4.60 5.62
C CYS A 463 22.09 -3.87 6.37
N LYS A 464 22.50 -2.97 7.27
CA LYS A 464 21.63 -2.06 8.01
C LYS A 464 22.15 -0.63 7.86
N LEU A 465 21.30 0.27 7.39
CA LEU A 465 21.65 1.65 7.04
C LEU A 465 20.87 2.61 7.95
N GLN A 466 21.57 3.42 8.73
CA GLN A 466 20.90 4.38 9.63
C GLN A 466 20.32 5.55 8.84
N LEU A 467 19.06 5.88 9.11
CA LEU A 467 18.40 7.06 8.53
C LEU A 467 18.68 8.32 9.37
N PRO A 468 18.54 9.53 8.78
CA PRO A 468 18.80 10.80 9.48
C PRO A 468 17.89 11.06 10.69
N GLU A 469 16.70 10.47 10.70
CA GLU A 469 15.67 10.67 11.72
C GLU A 469 14.88 9.37 11.90
N ARG A 470 14.31 9.19 13.09
CA ARG A 470 13.27 8.19 13.30
C ARG A 470 12.03 8.54 12.48
N ILE A 471 11.51 7.55 11.78
CA ILE A 471 10.34 7.71 10.92
C ILE A 471 9.11 7.07 11.56
N SER A 472 7.91 7.56 11.22
CA SER A 472 6.66 6.90 11.55
C SER A 472 6.60 5.54 10.86
N SER A 473 5.98 4.57 11.54
CA SER A 473 5.54 3.33 10.92
C SER A 473 4.68 3.67 9.69
N GLY A 474 4.86 2.91 8.61
CA GLY A 474 4.11 3.10 7.38
C GLY A 474 3.74 1.78 6.76
N THR A 475 2.85 1.89 5.79
CA THR A 475 2.15 0.75 5.20
C THR A 475 2.87 0.37 3.92
N HIS A 476 2.41 0.89 2.79
CA HIS A 476 2.68 0.31 1.49
C HIS A 476 4.02 0.70 0.87
N SER A 477 4.64 -0.24 0.16
CA SER A 477 5.91 -0.02 -0.51
C SER A 477 6.01 -0.68 -1.88
N THR A 478 6.92 -0.17 -2.71
CA THR A 478 7.28 -0.76 -3.99
C THR A 478 8.79 -0.71 -4.20
N TRP A 479 9.30 -1.71 -4.89
CA TRP A 479 10.64 -1.66 -5.48
C TRP A 479 10.55 -1.17 -6.93
N ALA A 480 11.39 -0.20 -7.28
CA ALA A 480 11.55 0.30 -8.63
C ALA A 480 12.94 -0.07 -9.16
N PRO A 481 13.07 -1.08 -10.03
CA PRO A 481 14.36 -1.47 -10.60
C PRO A 481 15.02 -0.32 -11.37
N GLY A 482 16.34 -0.20 -11.28
CA GLY A 482 17.11 0.85 -11.96
C GLY A 482 16.82 0.97 -13.46
N GLU A 483 16.73 -0.16 -14.17
CA GLU A 483 16.41 -0.21 -15.61
C GLU A 483 15.03 0.37 -15.98
N ARG A 484 14.10 0.47 -15.02
CA ARG A 484 12.75 1.04 -15.24
C ARG A 484 12.69 2.53 -14.93
N LEU A 485 13.79 3.09 -14.44
CA LEU A 485 13.92 4.48 -14.00
C LEU A 485 14.67 5.27 -15.09
N ARG A 486 13.94 6.10 -15.86
CA ARG A 486 14.39 6.73 -17.12
C ARG A 486 15.73 7.49 -17.08
N HIS A 487 16.12 8.02 -15.94
CA HIS A 487 17.35 8.81 -15.77
C HIS A 487 18.43 8.07 -14.99
N TRP A 488 18.13 6.85 -14.54
CA TRP A 488 19.01 6.11 -13.65
C TRP A 488 20.31 5.75 -14.36
N ASP A 489 20.25 5.07 -15.50
CA ASP A 489 21.43 4.58 -16.20
C ASP A 489 22.31 5.68 -16.81
N THR A 490 21.72 6.84 -17.14
CA THR A 490 22.45 7.97 -17.75
C THR A 490 23.23 8.80 -16.74
N ALA A 491 22.97 8.63 -15.45
CA ALA A 491 23.68 9.34 -14.40
C ALA A 491 24.95 8.60 -13.97
N GLU A 492 25.99 9.34 -13.57
CA GLU A 492 27.27 8.77 -13.13
C GLU A 492 27.20 8.09 -11.73
N SER A 493 26.09 8.27 -11.01
CA SER A 493 25.81 7.62 -9.72
C SER A 493 24.31 7.73 -9.38
N ALA A 494 23.82 6.98 -8.39
CA ALA A 494 22.45 7.14 -7.88
C ALA A 494 22.18 8.58 -7.39
N THR A 495 23.18 9.22 -6.76
CA THR A 495 23.10 10.64 -6.35
C THR A 495 23.03 11.57 -7.56
N ALA A 496 23.86 11.36 -8.58
CA ALA A 496 23.79 12.15 -9.81
C ALA A 496 22.44 11.96 -10.55
N ALA A 497 21.80 10.79 -10.41
CA ALA A 497 20.49 10.51 -11.02
C ALA A 497 19.38 11.37 -10.43
N VAL A 498 19.59 11.92 -9.23
CA VAL A 498 18.65 12.86 -8.60
C VAL A 498 18.92 14.33 -8.96
N GLY A 499 19.87 14.59 -9.87
CA GLY A 499 20.19 15.94 -10.36
C GLY A 499 21.08 16.78 -9.44
N LEU A 500 21.88 16.12 -8.59
CA LEU A 500 22.81 16.74 -7.64
C LEU A 500 24.28 16.44 -7.98
#